data_AF-A0A0U3AVL5-F1
#
_entry.id   AF-A0A0U3AVL5-F1
#
_cell.length_a   1.000
_cell.length_b   1.000
_cell.length_c   1.000
_cell.angle_alpha   90.00
_cell.angle_beta   90.00
_cell.angle_gamma   90.00
#
_symmetry.space_group_name_H-M   'P 1'
#
loop_
_entity.id
_entity.type
_entity.pdbx_description
1 polymer ?
#
loop_
_entity_poly.entity_id
_entity_poly.type
_entity_poly.pdbx_seq_one_letter_code
_entity_poly.pdbx_strand_id
1 'polypeptide(L)' 'MSNVTPICQRYGHTETISAIKERIRTILAGIQLCNELIAEEPEFRYQHEIQRDRLVDELNYQQQQIASLRGRYLAQTA' A
#
# COMPACT_ATOMS: atom_id res chain seq x y z
N MET A 1 21.94 -0.33 20.25
CA MET A 1 20.78 0.05 19.41
C MET A 1 20.83 -0.78 18.15
N SER A 2 20.15 -1.92 18.12
CA SER A 2 20.11 -2.77 16.93
C SER A 2 19.05 -2.26 15.97
N ASN A 3 19.49 -1.60 14.90
CA ASN A 3 18.65 -1.21 13.76
C ASN A 3 18.23 -2.47 13.00
N VAL A 4 17.24 -3.20 13.51
CA VAL A 4 16.63 -4.30 12.74
C VAL A 4 15.62 -3.68 11.77
N THR A 5 16.12 -3.24 10.62
CA THR A 5 15.27 -2.77 9.54
C THR A 5 14.70 -4.00 8.82
N PRO A 6 13.37 -4.21 8.83
CA PRO A 6 12.78 -5.38 8.22
C PRO A 6 12.92 -5.33 6.69
N ILE A 7 13.45 -6.42 6.13
CA ILE A 7 13.61 -6.59 4.67
C ILE A 7 12.25 -6.96 4.08
N CYS A 8 11.78 -6.18 3.10
CA CYS A 8 10.59 -6.52 2.32
C CYS A 8 10.97 -7.53 1.23
N GLN A 9 10.52 -8.79 1.37
CA GLN A 9 10.88 -9.88 0.46
C GLN A 9 10.45 -9.65 -1.00
N ARG A 10 9.47 -8.78 -1.25
CA ARG A 10 8.96 -8.51 -2.61
C ARG A 10 9.81 -7.50 -3.41
N TYR A 11 10.59 -6.66 -2.72
CA TYR A 11 11.37 -5.59 -3.35
C TYR A 11 12.88 -5.65 -3.07
N GLY A 12 13.36 -6.67 -2.34
CA GLY A 12 14.79 -6.90 -2.12
C GLY A 12 15.51 -5.82 -1.30
N HIS A 13 14.78 -4.87 -0.71
CA HIS A 13 15.33 -3.73 0.01
C HIS A 13 14.62 -3.50 1.36
N THR A 14 15.33 -2.84 2.27
CA THR A 14 14.79 -2.34 3.53
C THR A 14 13.87 -1.15 3.26
N GLU A 15 12.56 -1.38 3.30
CA GLU A 15 11.57 -0.30 3.20
C GLU A 15 11.32 0.30 4.58
N THR A 16 11.47 1.63 4.66
CA THR A 16 11.10 2.36 5.87
C THR A 16 9.58 2.48 5.96
N ILE A 17 9.03 2.54 7.17
CA ILE A 17 7.60 2.83 7.38
C ILE A 17 7.19 4.12 6.66
N SER A 18 8.10 5.10 6.53
CA SER A 18 7.86 6.34 5.80
C SER A 18 7.62 6.10 4.30
N ALA A 19 8.43 5.26 3.66
CA ALA A 19 8.26 4.92 2.25
C ALA A 19 6.93 4.18 2.00
N ILE A 20 6.57 3.24 2.88
CA ILE A 20 5.30 2.51 2.78
C ILE A 20 4.10 3.47 2.94
N LYS A 21 4.19 4.43 3.89
CA LYS A 21 3.16 5.46 4.07
C LYS A 21 2.98 6.34 2.82
N GLU A 22 4.07 6.70 2.15
CA GLU A 22 3.99 7.50 0.93
C GLU A 22 3.31 6.74 -0.20
N ARG A 23 3.65 5.45 -0.39
CA ARG A 23 2.97 4.59 -1.37
C ARG A 23 1.49 4.45 -1.08
N ILE A 24 1.10 4.29 0.19
CA ILE A 24 -0.30 4.27 0.60
C ILE A 24 -1.03 5.55 0.17
N ARG A 25 -0.42 6.74 0.33
CA ARG A 25 -1.02 8.00 -0.13
C ARG A 25 -1.22 8.02 -1.64
N THR A 26 -0.23 7.59 -2.40
CA THR A 26 -0.32 7.50 -3.87
C THR A 26 -1.41 6.52 -4.30
N ILE A 27 -1.51 5.35 -3.66
CA ILE A 27 -2.54 4.35 -3.95
C ILE A 27 -3.94 4.91 -3.65
N LEU A 28 -4.12 5.58 -2.51
CA LEU A 28 -5.40 6.21 -2.16
C LEU A 28 -5.83 7.27 -3.18
N ALA A 29 -4.90 8.11 -3.64
CA ALA A 29 -5.16 9.08 -4.71
C ALA A 29 -5.55 8.38 -6.02
N GLY A 30 -4.89 7.28 -6.38
CA GLY A 30 -5.26 6.47 -7.55
C GLY A 30 -6.66 5.87 -7.43
N ILE A 31 -7.05 5.36 -6.26
CA ILE A 31 -8.41 4.83 -6.01
C ILE A 31 -9.46 5.94 -6.17
N GLN A 32 -9.17 7.15 -5.67
CA GLN A 32 -10.06 8.30 -5.84
C GLN A 32 -10.24 8.66 -7.31
N LEU A 33 -9.14 8.74 -8.07
CA LEU A 33 -9.18 8.99 -9.51
C LEU A 33 -10.01 7.91 -10.25
N CYS A 34 -9.83 6.62 -9.93
CA CYS A 34 -10.65 5.58 -10.55
C CYS A 34 -12.15 5.77 -10.25
N ASN A 35 -12.52 6.21 -9.05
CA ASN A 35 -13.93 6.48 -8.73
C ASN A 35 -14.49 7.68 -9.50
N GLU A 36 -13.69 8.73 -9.68
CA GLU A 36 -14.05 9.88 -10.53
C GLU A 36 -14.24 9.44 -11.98
N LEU A 37 -13.30 8.68 -12.53
CA LEU A 37 -13.38 8.17 -13.91
C LEU A 37 -14.55 7.19 -14.12
N ILE A 38 -14.93 6.39 -13.12
CA ILE A 38 -16.15 5.55 -13.20
C ILE A 38 -17.41 6.41 -13.34
N ALA A 39 -17.44 7.60 -12.72
CA ALA A 39 -18.57 8.51 -12.79
C ALA A 39 -18.57 9.35 -14.08
N GLU A 40 -17.40 9.79 -14.54
CA GLU A 40 -17.24 10.64 -15.73
C GLU A 40 -17.24 9.85 -17.05
N GLU A 41 -16.73 8.62 -17.04
CA GLU A 41 -16.53 7.77 -18.23
C GLU A 41 -17.22 6.39 -18.08
N PRO A 42 -18.57 6.34 -18.08
CA PRO A 42 -19.32 5.10 -17.85
C PRO A 42 -19.05 4.02 -18.91
N GLU A 43 -18.65 4.37 -20.12
CA GLU A 43 -18.23 3.45 -21.18
C GLU A 43 -16.96 2.67 -20.85
N PHE A 44 -16.08 3.21 -20.01
CA PHE A 44 -14.84 2.58 -19.56
C PHE A 44 -14.92 2.06 -18.12
N ARG A 45 -16.09 2.14 -17.50
CA ARG A 45 -16.34 1.75 -16.11
C ARG A 45 -15.70 0.42 -15.72
N TYR A 46 -15.87 -0.63 -16.52
CA TYR A 46 -15.31 -1.95 -16.22
C TYR A 46 -13.78 -1.94 -16.12
N GLN A 47 -13.10 -1.14 -16.97
CA GLN A 47 -11.64 -1.00 -16.93
C GLN A 47 -11.20 -0.24 -15.66
N HIS A 48 -11.91 0.84 -15.32
CA HIS A 48 -11.63 1.65 -14.13
C HIS A 48 -11.92 0.88 -12.83
N GLU A 49 -12.96 0.05 -12.79
CA GLU A 49 -13.25 -0.85 -11.66
C GLU A 49 -12.14 -1.89 -11.48
N ILE A 50 -11.64 -2.51 -12.55
CA ILE A 50 -10.47 -3.43 -12.46
C ILE A 50 -9.24 -2.73 -11.91
N GLN A 51 -8.95 -1.51 -12.39
CA GLN A 51 -7.80 -0.74 -11.91
C GLN A 51 -7.94 -0.40 -10.43
N ARG A 52 -9.12 0.05 -10.01
CA ARG A 52 -9.44 0.33 -8.61
C ARG A 52 -9.23 -0.91 -7.74
N ASP A 53 -9.73 -2.07 -8.17
CA ASP A 53 -9.63 -3.30 -7.38
C ASP A 53 -8.16 -3.73 -7.20
N ARG A 54 -7.32 -3.59 -8.25
CA ARG A 54 -5.87 -3.81 -8.13
C ARG A 54 -5.21 -2.86 -7.13
N LEU A 55 -5.61 -1.59 -7.13
CA LEU A 55 -5.10 -0.61 -6.18
C LEU A 55 -5.55 -0.91 -4.75
N VAL A 56 -6.78 -1.42 -4.55
CA VAL A 56 -7.27 -1.88 -3.24
C VAL A 56 -6.46 -3.08 -2.74
N ASP A 57 -6.16 -4.04 -3.61
CA ASP A 57 -5.30 -5.17 -3.26
C ASP A 57 -3.88 -4.71 -2.86
N GLU A 58 -3.32 -3.75 -3.60
CA GLU A 58 -2.02 -3.17 -3.25
C GLU A 58 -2.07 -2.40 -1.93
N LEU A 59 -3.14 -1.63 -1.68
CA LEU A 59 -3.34 -0.91 -0.42
C LEU A 59 -3.34 -1.88 0.77
N ASN A 60 -4.10 -2.98 0.65
CA ASN A 60 -4.17 -4.02 1.67
C ASN A 60 -2.79 -4.63 1.94
N TYR A 61 -2.01 -4.90 0.89
CA TYR A 61 -0.65 -5.40 1.01
C TYR A 61 0.27 -4.42 1.74
N GLN A 62 0.23 -3.12 1.42
CA GLN A 62 1.04 -2.10 2.11
C GLN A 62 0.64 -1.96 3.59
N GLN A 63 -0.65 -2.04 3.90
CA GLN A 63 -1.15 -1.99 5.29
C GLN A 63 -0.69 -3.20 6.12
N GLN A 64 -0.76 -4.41 5.53
CA GLN A 64 -0.24 -5.63 6.16
C GLN A 64 1.26 -5.56 6.41
N GLN A 65 2.03 -4.96 5.50
CA GLN A 65 3.45 -4.71 5.73
C GLN A 65 3.67 -3.81 6.94
N ILE A 66 2.99 -2.66 7.04
CA ILE A 66 3.11 -1.77 8.22
C ILE A 66 2.75 -2.51 9.51
N ALA A 67 1.65 -3.26 9.52
CA ALA A 67 1.24 -4.05 10.69
C ALA A 67 2.33 -5.04 11.11
N SER A 68 2.94 -5.74 10.15
CA SER A 68 4.04 -6.68 10.38
C SER A 68 5.28 -5.98 10.93
N LEU A 69 5.64 -4.80 10.40
CA LEU A 69 6.80 -4.04 10.90
C LEU A 69 6.58 -3.56 12.34
N ARG A 70 5.37 -3.08 12.65
CA ARG A 70 5.00 -2.65 14.01
C ARG A 70 5.02 -3.80 15.01
N GLY A 71 4.49 -4.97 14.64
CA GLY A 71 4.52 -6.16 15.49
C GLY A 71 5.94 -6.62 15.80
N ARG A 72 6.84 -6.62 14.80
CA ARG A 72 8.26 -6.96 15.00
C ARG A 72 8.98 -5.96 15.90
N TYR A 73 8.71 -4.66 15.76
CA TYR A 73 9.29 -3.64 16.63
C TYR A 73 8.85 -3.84 18.08
N LEU A 74 7.55 -4.03 18.33
CA LEU A 74 7.04 -4.28 19.68
C LEU A 74 7.65 -5.53 20.33
N ALA A 75 7.78 -6.62 19.56
CA ALA A 75 8.40 -7.86 20.04
C ALA A 75 9.90 -7.74 20.35
N GLN A 76 10.60 -6.78 19.74
CA GLN A 76 12.02 -6.51 20.02
C GLN A 76 12.23 -5.55 21.20
N THR A 77 11.20 -4.80 21.58
CA THR A 77 11.25 -3.82 22.68
C THR A 77 10.57 -4.28 23.97
N ALA A 78 9.95 -5.48 23.96
CA ALA A 78 9.34 -6.12 25.12
C ALA A 78 10.33 -7.05 25.84
#